data_AF-A0A353VYE7-F1
#
_entry.id   AF-A0A353VYE7-F1
#
_cell.length_a   1.000
_cell.length_b   1.000
_cell.length_c   1.000
_cell.angle_alpha   90.00
_cell.angle_beta   90.00
_cell.angle_gamma   90.00
#
_symmetry.space_group_name_H-M   'P 1'
#
loop_
_entity.id
_entity.type
_entity.pdbx_description
1 polymer ?
#
loop_
_entity_poly.entity_id
_entity_poly.type
_entity_poly.pdbx_seq_one_letter_code
_entity_poly.pdbx_strand_id
1 'polypeptide(L)'
;KKYVDLYFERYPGVKNFMGLTRDTAKQDGFVETVYGRRLYLPEINSKNAPQRQYAERTAINAPMQGTAADIIKNAMIDIDEWLNKTNFNANMLMQVHDELVFEVHTKKLKEFINEVENRMTKNNCL
;
A
#
# COMPACT_ATOMS: atom_id res chain seq x y z
N LYS A 1 -5.78 11.60 25.34
CA LYS A 1 -4.91 10.62 26.05
C LYS A 1 -5.66 9.32 26.32
N LYS A 2 -6.64 9.27 27.24
CA LYS A 2 -7.41 8.04 27.57
C LYS A 2 -7.91 7.20 26.39
N TYR A 3 -8.38 7.81 25.30
CA TYR A 3 -8.84 7.08 24.11
C TYR A 3 -7.72 6.36 23.34
N VAL A 4 -6.56 7.01 23.19
CA VAL A 4 -5.40 6.45 22.47
C VAL A 4 -4.79 5.31 23.27
N ASP A 5 -4.72 5.47 24.59
CA ASP A 5 -4.21 4.44 25.50
C ASP A 5 -5.11 3.19 25.45
N LEU A 6 -6.43 3.38 25.53
CA LEU A 6 -7.42 2.28 25.39
C LEU A 6 -7.37 1.61 24.01
N TYR A 7 -7.12 2.38 22.94
CA TYR A 7 -6.95 1.83 21.60
C TYR A 7 -5.74 0.88 21.54
N PHE A 8 -4.60 1.26 22.11
CA PHE A 8 -3.42 0.40 22.13
C PHE A 8 -3.52 -0.78 23.10
N GLU A 9 -4.30 -0.66 24.18
CA GLU A 9 -4.64 -1.81 25.03
C GLU A 9 -5.47 -2.84 24.27
N ARG A 10 -6.41 -2.39 23.42
CA ARG A 10 -7.23 -3.26 22.59
C ARG A 10 -6.46 -3.85 21.39
N TYR A 11 -5.53 -3.07 20.83
CA TYR A 11 -4.76 -3.45 19.65
C TYR A 11 -3.24 -3.37 19.92
N PRO A 12 -2.69 -4.25 20.79
CA PRO A 12 -1.28 -4.20 21.18
C PRO A 12 -0.33 -4.44 20.00
N GLY A 13 -0.76 -5.21 18.99
CA GLY A 13 0.00 -5.45 17.77
C GLY A 13 0.34 -4.16 17.00
N VAL A 14 -0.56 -3.17 17.01
CA VAL A 14 -0.32 -1.86 16.36
C VAL A 14 0.81 -1.13 17.07
N LYS A 15 0.78 -1.09 18.41
CA LYS A 15 1.83 -0.44 19.21
C LYS A 15 3.19 -1.12 19.01
N ASN A 16 3.21 -2.45 18.98
CA ASN A 16 4.42 -3.23 18.76
C ASN A 16 5.00 -2.97 17.37
N PHE A 17 4.16 -2.98 16.33
CA PHE A 17 4.56 -2.63 14.97
C PHE A 17 5.18 -1.24 14.90
N MET A 18 4.52 -0.23 15.49
CA MET A 18 5.06 1.15 15.50
C MET A 18 6.42 1.25 16.21
N GLY A 19 6.63 0.49 17.28
CA GLY A 19 7.90 0.42 17.99
C GLY A 19 9.00 -0.21 17.13
N LEU A 20 8.77 -1.44 16.68
CA LEU A 20 9.72 -2.21 15.87
C LEU A 20 10.12 -1.48 14.59
N THR A 21 9.15 -0.86 13.90
CA THR A 21 9.43 -0.10 12.67
C THR A 21 10.31 1.11 12.94
N ARG A 22 10.13 1.81 14.07
CA ARG A 22 11.00 2.93 14.46
C ARG A 22 12.41 2.46 14.79
N ASP A 23 12.55 1.34 15.48
CA ASP A 23 13.85 0.80 15.86
C ASP A 23 14.62 0.30 14.63
N THR A 24 13.94 -0.42 13.73
CA THR A 24 14.48 -0.86 12.43
C THR A 24 14.92 0.34 11.60
N ALA A 25 14.07 1.38 11.49
CA ALA A 25 14.40 2.59 10.74
C ALA A 25 15.66 3.30 11.28
N LYS A 26 15.85 3.33 12.61
CA LYS A 26 17.03 3.93 13.23
C LYS A 26 18.29 3.13 12.99
N GLN A 27 18.18 1.81 13.04
CA GLN A 27 19.29 0.88 12.84
C GLN A 27 19.75 0.88 11.38
N ASP A 28 18.81 0.75 10.44
CA ASP A 28 19.12 0.50 9.03
C ASP A 28 19.14 1.80 8.19
N GLY A 29 18.54 2.88 8.70
CA GLY A 29 18.44 4.16 7.99
C GLY A 29 17.35 4.19 6.91
N PHE A 30 16.55 3.13 6.78
CA PHE A 30 15.43 3.04 5.84
C PHE A 30 14.32 2.13 6.39
N VAL A 31 13.16 2.16 5.71
CA VAL A 31 12.07 1.20 5.90
C VAL A 31 11.66 0.62 4.55
N GLU A 32 10.97 -0.52 4.55
CA GLU A 32 10.52 -1.22 3.34
C GLU A 32 9.01 -1.43 3.33
N THR A 33 8.40 -1.45 2.15
CA THR A 33 7.07 -2.03 1.94
C THR A 33 7.13 -3.56 2.01
N VAL A 34 5.98 -4.24 2.08
CA VAL A 34 5.96 -5.72 2.07
C VAL A 34 6.60 -6.31 0.81
N TYR A 35 6.56 -5.58 -0.30
CA TYR A 35 7.20 -5.98 -1.57
C TYR A 35 8.68 -5.55 -1.67
N GLY A 36 9.29 -5.08 -0.58
CA GLY A 36 10.71 -4.74 -0.51
C GLY A 36 11.09 -3.37 -1.08
N ARG A 37 10.11 -2.50 -1.38
CA ARG A 37 10.41 -1.14 -1.86
C ARG A 37 10.89 -0.26 -0.70
N ARG A 38 12.12 0.25 -0.80
CA ARG A 38 12.78 1.04 0.25
C ARG A 38 12.39 2.51 0.25
N LEU A 39 12.27 3.07 1.46
CA LEU A 39 12.28 4.50 1.72
C LEU A 39 13.41 4.84 2.69
N TYR A 40 14.40 5.59 2.21
CA TYR A 40 15.52 6.08 3.01
C TYR A 40 15.12 7.28 3.87
N LEU A 41 15.57 7.29 5.13
CA LEU A 41 15.18 8.27 6.14
C LEU A 41 16.43 8.95 6.72
N PRO A 42 17.05 9.91 5.99
CA PRO A 42 18.32 10.52 6.41
C PRO A 42 18.24 11.19 7.79
N GLU A 43 17.06 11.71 8.15
CA GLU A 43 16.84 12.43 9.41
C GLU A 43 16.45 11.54 10.60
N ILE A 44 16.40 10.20 10.44
CA ILE A 44 15.92 9.29 11.49
C ILE A 44 16.78 9.31 12.76
N ASN A 45 18.05 9.68 12.63
CA ASN A 45 19.00 9.84 13.73
C ASN A 45 19.38 11.31 13.99
N SER A 46 18.63 12.26 13.43
CA SER A 46 18.91 13.70 13.59
C SER A 46 18.90 14.12 15.05
N LYS A 47 19.83 14.99 15.45
CA LYS A 47 19.84 15.60 16.80
C LYS A 47 18.69 16.60 16.96
N ASN A 48 18.18 17.15 15.87
CA ASN A 48 17.04 18.04 15.83
C ASN A 48 15.74 17.23 16.11
N ALA A 49 15.13 17.47 17.27
CA ALA A 49 13.99 16.68 17.73
C ALA A 49 12.76 16.75 16.79
N PRO A 50 12.33 17.92 16.29
CA PRO A 50 11.31 18.02 15.25
C PRO A 50 11.58 17.19 13.99
N GLN A 51 12.80 17.28 13.43
CA GLN A 51 13.17 16.52 12.21
C GLN A 51 13.14 15.01 12.46
N ARG A 52 13.69 14.58 13.59
CA ARG A 52 13.68 13.17 14.00
C ARG A 52 12.26 12.64 14.18
N GLN A 53 11.38 13.39 14.86
CA GLN A 53 9.98 12.99 15.04
C GLN A 53 9.21 12.90 13.73
N TYR A 54 9.49 13.79 12.78
CA TYR A 54 8.93 13.71 11.44
C TYR A 54 9.39 12.43 10.73
N ALA A 55 10.70 12.14 10.75
CA ALA A 55 11.26 10.92 10.17
C ALA A 55 10.67 9.64 10.81
N GLU A 56 10.49 9.61 12.13
CA GLU A 56 9.86 8.49 12.83
C GLU A 56 8.38 8.30 12.43
N ARG A 57 7.62 9.38 12.22
CA ARG A 57 6.24 9.29 11.72
C ARG A 57 6.20 8.78 10.28
N THR A 58 7.12 9.26 9.45
CA THR A 58 7.25 8.79 8.06
C THR A 58 7.62 7.31 8.02
N ALA A 59 8.54 6.86 8.88
CA ALA A 59 8.95 5.46 8.98
C ALA A 59 7.76 4.52 9.26
N ILE A 60 6.80 4.95 10.08
CA ILE A 60 5.61 4.15 10.40
C ILE A 60 4.59 4.17 9.25
N ASN A 61 4.33 5.35 8.69
CA ASN A 61 3.22 5.53 7.74
C ASN A 61 3.58 5.07 6.33
N ALA A 62 4.82 5.29 5.90
CA ALA A 62 5.24 5.05 4.53
C ALA A 62 5.19 3.57 4.12
N PRO A 63 5.60 2.59 4.95
CA PRO A 63 5.42 1.17 4.63
C PRO A 63 3.96 0.78 4.41
N MET A 64 3.05 1.28 5.25
CA MET A 64 1.61 1.00 5.13
C MET A 64 1.05 1.54 3.81
N GLN A 65 1.24 2.83 3.54
CA GLN A 65 0.74 3.47 2.32
C GLN A 65 1.45 2.94 1.08
N GLY A 66 2.77 2.70 1.19
CA GLY A 66 3.58 2.15 0.13
C GLY A 66 3.14 0.75 -0.26
N THR A 67 2.84 -0.11 0.71
CA THR A 67 2.32 -1.46 0.46
C THR A 67 0.96 -1.41 -0.22
N ALA A 68 0.04 -0.53 0.21
CA ALA A 68 -1.24 -0.33 -0.48
C ALA A 68 -1.04 0.12 -1.94
N ALA A 69 -0.09 1.04 -2.17
CA ALA A 69 0.26 1.49 -3.50
C ALA A 69 0.91 0.38 -4.36
N ASP A 70 1.64 -0.54 -3.75
CA ASP A 70 2.24 -1.68 -4.45
C ASP A 70 1.17 -2.70 -4.84
N ILE A 71 0.24 -2.99 -3.93
CA ILE A 71 -0.93 -3.87 -4.17
C ILE A 71 -1.72 -3.40 -5.40
N ILE A 72 -2.13 -2.13 -5.41
CA ILE A 72 -2.96 -1.62 -6.51
C ILE A 72 -2.21 -1.62 -7.84
N LYS A 73 -0.90 -1.30 -7.82
CA LYS A 73 -0.08 -1.33 -9.04
C LYS A 73 0.09 -2.74 -9.60
N ASN A 74 0.29 -3.73 -8.74
CA ASN A 74 0.36 -5.12 -9.17
C ASN A 74 -0.97 -5.56 -9.81
N ALA A 75 -2.11 -5.19 -9.21
CA ALA A 75 -3.42 -5.45 -9.80
C ALA A 75 -3.60 -4.74 -11.15
N MET A 76 -3.14 -3.49 -11.28
CA MET A 76 -3.20 -2.74 -12.54
C MET A 76 -2.40 -3.44 -13.65
N ILE A 77 -1.18 -3.90 -13.36
CA ILE A 77 -0.34 -4.61 -14.33
C ILE A 77 -1.00 -5.92 -14.77
N ASP A 78 -1.53 -6.71 -13.83
CA ASP A 78 -2.20 -7.98 -14.16
C ASP A 78 -3.46 -7.79 -15.02
N ILE A 79 -4.26 -6.75 -14.72
CA ILE A 79 -5.44 -6.40 -15.52
C ILE A 79 -5.01 -5.95 -16.92
N ASP A 80 -4.01 -5.08 -17.04
CA ASP A 80 -3.50 -4.61 -18.33
C ASP A 80 -2.98 -5.77 -19.20
N GLU A 81 -2.18 -6.66 -18.62
CA GLU A 81 -1.71 -7.87 -19.32
C GLU A 81 -2.86 -8.74 -19.82
N TRP A 82 -3.92 -8.91 -19.01
CA TRP A 82 -5.09 -9.69 -19.39
C TRP A 82 -5.87 -9.05 -20.54
N LEU A 83 -6.11 -7.74 -20.47
CA LEU A 83 -6.77 -6.98 -21.54
C LEU A 83 -6.02 -7.12 -22.87
N ASN A 84 -4.69 -6.97 -22.82
CA ASN A 84 -3.81 -7.10 -23.98
C ASN A 84 -3.81 -8.52 -24.56
N LYS A 85 -3.76 -9.57 -23.73
CA LYS A 85 -3.75 -10.98 -24.19
C LYS A 85 -5.06 -11.43 -24.81
N THR A 86 -6.19 -10.94 -24.30
CA THR A 86 -7.53 -11.36 -24.73
C THR A 86 -8.15 -10.45 -25.78
N ASN A 87 -7.50 -9.32 -26.08
CA ASN A 87 -8.06 -8.24 -26.88
C ASN A 87 -9.47 -7.85 -26.40
N PHE A 88 -9.64 -7.80 -25.08
CA PHE A 88 -10.90 -7.47 -24.46
C PHE A 88 -11.24 -6.02 -24.77
N ASN A 89 -12.47 -5.74 -25.21
CA ASN A 89 -12.88 -4.37 -25.54
C ASN A 89 -13.21 -3.59 -24.26
N ALA A 90 -12.16 -3.23 -23.51
CA ALA A 90 -12.19 -2.41 -22.32
C ALA A 90 -10.87 -1.66 -22.14
N ASN A 91 -10.94 -0.47 -21.55
CA ASN A 91 -9.78 0.39 -21.28
C ASN A 91 -9.80 0.85 -19.81
N MET A 92 -8.65 0.81 -19.15
CA MET A 92 -8.47 1.47 -17.86
C MET A 92 -8.28 2.98 -18.10
N LEU A 93 -9.18 3.79 -17.56
CA LEU A 93 -9.18 5.24 -17.77
C LEU A 93 -8.32 5.97 -16.73
N MET A 94 -8.50 5.63 -15.45
CA MET A 94 -7.81 6.30 -14.35
C MET A 94 -7.78 5.45 -13.09
N GLN A 95 -6.85 5.80 -12.20
CA GLN A 95 -6.74 5.28 -10.85
C GLN A 95 -6.87 6.44 -9.85
N VAL A 96 -7.70 6.25 -8.81
CA VAL A 96 -7.94 7.23 -7.74
C VAL A 96 -7.82 6.51 -6.40
N HIS A 97 -6.72 6.72 -5.68
CA HIS A 97 -6.44 6.03 -4.41
C HIS A 97 -6.50 4.49 -4.54
N ASP A 98 -7.57 3.86 -4.07
CA ASP A 98 -7.84 2.43 -4.12
C ASP A 98 -8.85 2.03 -5.21
N GLU A 99 -9.28 2.98 -6.04
CA GLU A 99 -10.27 2.78 -7.10
C GLU A 99 -9.63 2.76 -8.50
N LEU A 100 -10.13 1.86 -9.36
CA LEU A 100 -9.79 1.79 -10.78
C LEU A 100 -11.06 2.02 -11.61
N VAL A 101 -10.99 2.98 -12.54
CA VAL A 101 -12.10 3.37 -13.40
C VAL A 101 -11.85 2.84 -14.81
N PHE A 102 -12.86 2.19 -15.38
CA PHE A 102 -12.77 1.55 -16.69
C PHE A 102 -13.90 1.98 -17.63
N GLU A 103 -13.59 1.99 -18.92
CA GLU A 103 -14.57 2.01 -20.01
C GLU A 103 -14.67 0.59 -20.58
N VAL A 104 -15.89 0.06 -20.71
CA VAL A 104 -16.13 -1.33 -21.12
C VAL A 104 -17.30 -1.40 -22.08
N HIS A 105 -17.18 -2.19 -23.15
CA HIS A 105 -18.30 -2.45 -24.04
C HIS A 105 -19.43 -3.22 -23.30
N THR A 106 -20.67 -2.71 -23.35
CA THR A 106 -21.82 -3.21 -22.56
C THR A 106 -22.06 -4.72 -22.69
N LYS A 107 -21.93 -5.28 -23.90
CA LYS A 107 -22.04 -6.74 -24.17
C LYS A 107 -21.07 -7.61 -23.37
N LYS A 108 -19.98 -7.04 -22.85
CA LYS A 108 -18.90 -7.73 -22.13
C LYS A 108 -18.85 -7.40 -20.63
N LEU A 109 -19.76 -6.55 -20.14
CA LEU A 109 -19.73 -6.02 -18.78
C LEU A 109 -19.69 -7.09 -17.68
N LYS A 110 -20.55 -8.12 -17.76
CA LYS A 110 -20.63 -9.18 -16.73
C LYS A 110 -19.34 -10.01 -16.66
N GLU A 111 -18.79 -10.34 -17.82
CA GLU A 111 -17.52 -11.08 -17.93
C GLU A 111 -16.37 -10.21 -17.38
N PHE A 112 -16.35 -8.92 -17.73
CA PHE A 112 -15.36 -7.97 -17.27
C PHE A 112 -15.33 -7.83 -15.74
N ILE A 113 -16.50 -7.64 -15.11
CA ILE A 113 -16.60 -7.50 -13.64
C ILE A 113 -16.00 -8.73 -12.95
N ASN A 114 -16.41 -9.93 -13.37
CA ASN A 114 -15.92 -11.17 -12.78
C ASN A 114 -14.39 -11.32 -12.89
N GLU A 115 -13.82 -10.98 -14.05
CA GLU A 115 -12.37 -11.07 -14.26
C GLU A 115 -11.61 -10.04 -13.44
N VAL A 116 -12.08 -8.78 -13.39
CA VAL A 116 -11.44 -7.74 -12.58
C VAL A 116 -11.53 -8.08 -11.08
N GLU A 117 -12.68 -8.53 -10.58
CA GLU A 117 -12.82 -8.97 -9.18
C GLU A 117 -11.85 -10.11 -8.85
N ASN A 118 -11.74 -11.10 -9.72
CA ASN A 118 -10.82 -12.21 -9.55
C ASN A 118 -9.36 -11.74 -9.47
N ARG A 119 -8.97 -10.77 -10.31
CA ARG A 119 -7.59 -10.26 -10.36
C ARG A 119 -7.25 -9.36 -9.19
N MET A 120 -8.20 -8.53 -8.77
CA MET A 120 -8.06 -7.68 -7.59
C MET A 120 -8.07 -8.48 -6.28
N THR A 121 -8.59 -9.70 -6.26
CA THR A 121 -8.63 -10.55 -5.06
C THR A 121 -7.54 -11.61 -5.03
N LYS A 122 -7.19 -12.24 -6.16
CA LYS A 122 -6.18 -13.32 -6.21
C LYS A 122 -4.75 -12.84 -6.01
N ASN A 123 -4.39 -11.64 -6.48
CA ASN A 123 -3.03 -11.12 -6.33
C ASN A 123 -2.75 -10.48 -4.96
N ASN A 124 -3.73 -10.53 -4.04
CA ASN A 124 -3.68 -9.81 -2.76
C ASN A 124 -3.54 -10.70 -1.52
N CYS A 125 -3.40 -12.03 -1.69
CA CYS A 125 -2.98 -12.90 -0.60
C CYS A 125 -1.46 -12.82 -0.46
N LEU A 126 -1.02 -11.89 0.39
CA LEU A 126 0.28 -11.95 1.07
C LEU A 126 0.31 -13.11 2.06
#